data_AF-A0A2U3K7Z9-F1
#
_entry.id   AF-A0A2U3K7Z9-F1
#
_cell.length_a   1.000
_cell.length_b   1.000
_cell.length_c   1.000
_cell.angle_alpha   90.00
_cell.angle_beta   90.00
_cell.angle_gamma   90.00
#
_symmetry.space_group_name_H-M   'P 1'
#
loop_
_entity.id
_entity.type
_entity.pdbx_description
1 polymer ?
#
loop_
_entity_poly.entity_id
_entity_poly.type
_entity_poly.pdbx_seq_one_letter_code
_entity_poly.pdbx_strand_id
1 'polypeptide(L)'
;MRQLFLLSLLPCLLAADDHWIKFSAPPFEVLTDAGPRAARDTMVRFQEFRHALGQLVGEKDLQTPQPVRILVFKNARGWTSPAPLTEGRDRYAIVLQEKAAVSPAVYSELTRLLLKSNTAQMPPAFEHGLVEFLSTFEVKGIRITVGAPPPQPDLDWARIHLLVVDPEYFDKLRVLLYNLRKGVDEEPAFRNAIGKPRADIEAQAKRHLAAGDFQTTSLSSLPMADSDFPEKPVSDTDARLARADLLAGAASAAEYDALLRAHEKLAESEEGLGLLALHDHRNDEARRHFAASMEAASSSARCYIEYAKLEPDNDKATQALLRAVGINPKLDEPFVLMAKRDTDPRKRLAHWKAATERNPREPSYWQALADCYLADHNYSEAAKAWKEGEQSAIDPAERQRMHQARMSIEQQRLDYEAAEKQRQADEDARELEKLKANAQAEVHSLEAKYNGGAPPKSDSKAVPWWDGPKPSGKLLGNLKQVDCLGSQARILVEGDNHKIVRLLVPDPGQIVITGGGEHALGCGVQKAQRVSIEYFPKANARLATVGEVATIEFQ
;
A
#
# COMPACT_ATOMS: atom_id res chain seq x y z
N MET A 1 -56.43 -45.86 -62.43
CA MET A 1 -57.22 -44.76 -61.84
C MET A 1 -57.73 -45.19 -60.47
N ARG A 2 -57.09 -44.71 -59.40
CA ARG A 2 -57.65 -44.37 -58.07
C ARG A 2 -56.46 -44.12 -57.12
N GLN A 3 -56.05 -42.85 -57.08
CA GLN A 3 -55.32 -42.27 -55.96
C GLN A 3 -56.25 -42.26 -54.74
N LEU A 4 -55.74 -42.52 -53.53
CA LEU A 4 -56.15 -41.80 -52.32
C LEU A 4 -55.22 -42.10 -51.14
N PHE A 5 -54.32 -41.13 -50.92
CA PHE A 5 -53.82 -40.58 -49.65
C PHE A 5 -53.51 -41.54 -48.49
N LEU A 6 -52.22 -41.87 -48.33
CA LEU A 6 -51.63 -42.04 -47.00
C LEU A 6 -51.57 -40.66 -46.32
N LEU A 7 -52.36 -40.47 -45.26
CA LEU A 7 -52.11 -39.42 -44.27
C LEU A 7 -50.89 -39.85 -43.43
N SER A 8 -49.73 -39.29 -43.76
CA SER A 8 -48.57 -39.26 -42.90
C SER A 8 -48.85 -38.39 -41.68
N LEU A 9 -49.14 -39.03 -40.54
CA LEU A 9 -49.01 -38.43 -39.22
C LEU A 9 -47.52 -38.14 -38.98
N LEU A 10 -47.05 -36.95 -39.35
CA LEU A 10 -45.83 -36.39 -38.77
C LEU A 10 -46.13 -36.10 -37.29
N PRO A 11 -45.40 -36.69 -36.32
CA PRO A 11 -45.32 -36.09 -35.01
C PRO A 11 -44.44 -34.85 -35.18
N CYS A 12 -45.06 -33.68 -35.38
CA CYS A 12 -44.40 -32.43 -34.99
C CYS A 12 -44.14 -32.55 -33.49
N LEU A 13 -42.92 -32.92 -33.14
CA LEU A 13 -42.33 -32.61 -31.85
C LEU A 13 -42.35 -31.09 -31.75
N LEU A 14 -43.43 -30.54 -31.19
CA LEU A 14 -43.43 -29.24 -30.56
C LEU A 14 -42.42 -29.34 -29.42
N ALA A 15 -41.14 -29.08 -29.72
CA ALA A 15 -40.26 -28.54 -28.71
C ALA A 15 -40.97 -27.27 -28.23
N ALA A 16 -41.48 -27.31 -27.01
CA ALA A 16 -42.00 -26.10 -26.39
C ALA A 16 -40.83 -25.11 -26.39
N ASP A 17 -40.97 -23.99 -27.08
CA ASP A 17 -40.03 -22.88 -26.94
C ASP A 17 -40.09 -22.46 -25.47
N ASP A 18 -39.09 -22.86 -24.69
CA ASP A 18 -38.99 -22.48 -23.29
C ASP A 18 -38.84 -20.96 -23.25
N HIS A 19 -39.91 -20.26 -22.82
CA HIS A 19 -39.93 -18.82 -22.79
C HIS A 19 -39.07 -18.31 -21.62
N TRP A 20 -37.80 -18.02 -21.90
CA TRP A 20 -36.87 -17.48 -20.91
C TRP A 20 -37.11 -15.99 -20.67
N ILE A 21 -37.14 -15.62 -19.40
CA ILE A 21 -37.27 -14.24 -18.95
C ILE A 21 -36.15 -13.88 -17.97
N LYS A 22 -35.80 -12.60 -17.92
CA LYS A 22 -34.74 -12.03 -17.09
C LYS A 22 -35.27 -10.91 -16.21
N PHE A 23 -34.81 -10.90 -14.97
CA PHE A 23 -34.97 -9.82 -14.00
C PHE A 23 -33.58 -9.40 -13.53
N SER A 24 -33.37 -8.11 -13.27
CA SER A 24 -32.04 -7.59 -12.90
C SER A 24 -32.16 -6.54 -11.80
N ALA A 25 -31.43 -6.76 -10.71
CA ALA A 25 -31.22 -5.80 -9.65
C ALA A 25 -29.80 -6.03 -9.09
N PRO A 26 -28.83 -5.16 -9.40
CA PRO A 26 -27.43 -5.40 -9.05
C PRO A 26 -27.24 -5.74 -7.55
N PRO A 27 -26.41 -6.75 -7.23
CA PRO A 27 -25.50 -7.48 -8.11
C PRO A 27 -26.15 -8.72 -8.76
N PHE A 28 -27.44 -8.95 -8.51
CA PHE A 28 -28.13 -10.16 -8.90
C PHE A 28 -28.88 -10.00 -10.23
N GLU A 29 -28.91 -11.10 -11.00
CA GLU A 29 -29.85 -11.27 -12.10
C GLU A 29 -30.48 -12.65 -12.00
N VAL A 30 -31.76 -12.75 -12.33
CA VAL A 30 -32.49 -14.01 -12.35
C VAL A 30 -32.89 -14.29 -13.79
N LEU A 31 -32.50 -15.45 -14.31
CA LEU A 31 -32.97 -15.99 -15.59
C LEU A 31 -33.80 -17.23 -15.30
N THR A 32 -34.98 -17.36 -15.92
CA THR A 32 -35.87 -18.49 -15.66
C THR A 32 -36.78 -18.84 -16.83
N ASP A 33 -37.12 -20.12 -16.94
CA ASP A 33 -38.21 -20.69 -17.75
C ASP A 33 -39.46 -21.04 -16.89
N ALA A 34 -39.41 -20.80 -15.57
CA ALA A 34 -40.47 -21.10 -14.61
C ALA A 34 -41.49 -19.95 -14.43
N GLY A 35 -41.30 -18.84 -15.13
CA GLY A 35 -42.22 -17.70 -15.20
C GLY A 35 -41.97 -16.58 -14.18
N PRO A 36 -42.69 -15.44 -14.29
CA PRO A 36 -42.34 -14.18 -13.62
C PRO A 36 -42.37 -14.25 -12.10
N ARG A 37 -43.30 -15.02 -11.53
CA ARG A 37 -43.44 -15.17 -10.07
C ARG A 37 -42.20 -15.82 -9.46
N ALA A 38 -41.73 -16.92 -10.05
CA ALA A 38 -40.53 -17.61 -9.58
C ALA A 38 -39.31 -16.69 -9.63
N ALA A 39 -39.21 -15.86 -10.67
CA ALA A 39 -38.13 -14.89 -10.79
C ALA A 39 -38.17 -13.79 -9.70
N ARG A 40 -39.34 -13.19 -9.46
CA ARG A 40 -39.51 -12.13 -8.45
C ARG A 40 -39.27 -12.65 -7.03
N ASP A 41 -39.85 -13.80 -6.69
CA ASP A 41 -39.67 -14.44 -5.38
C ASP A 41 -38.17 -14.75 -5.13
N THR A 42 -37.47 -15.19 -6.16
CA THR A 42 -36.01 -15.43 -6.10
C THR A 42 -35.25 -14.11 -5.95
N MET A 43 -35.56 -13.09 -6.75
CA MET A 43 -34.90 -11.79 -6.67
C MET A 43 -35.03 -11.17 -5.28
N VAL A 44 -36.25 -11.12 -4.73
CA VAL A 44 -36.54 -10.61 -3.38
C VAL A 44 -35.72 -11.38 -2.33
N ARG A 45 -35.70 -12.72 -2.40
CA ARG A 45 -34.94 -13.54 -1.45
C ARG A 45 -33.45 -13.19 -1.42
N PHE A 46 -32.80 -13.04 -2.58
CA PHE A 46 -31.36 -12.73 -2.63
C PHE A 46 -31.06 -11.27 -2.28
N GLN A 47 -31.96 -10.32 -2.59
CA GLN A 47 -31.83 -8.94 -2.15
C GLN A 47 -31.97 -8.80 -0.63
N GLU A 48 -32.94 -9.49 -0.02
CA GLU A 48 -33.07 -9.51 1.44
C GLU A 48 -31.89 -10.20 2.12
N PHE A 49 -31.33 -11.25 1.51
CA PHE A 49 -30.12 -11.90 2.01
C PHE A 49 -28.93 -10.92 2.03
N ARG A 50 -28.69 -10.21 0.90
CA ARG A 50 -27.67 -9.15 0.81
C ARG A 50 -27.91 -8.06 1.85
N HIS A 51 -29.17 -7.66 2.04
CA HIS A 51 -29.55 -6.65 3.01
C HIS A 51 -29.29 -7.10 4.46
N ALA A 52 -29.66 -8.33 4.81
CA ALA A 52 -29.45 -8.91 6.13
C ALA A 52 -27.96 -8.96 6.49
N LEU A 53 -27.10 -9.47 5.60
CA LEU A 53 -25.65 -9.46 5.82
C LEU A 53 -25.14 -8.02 5.99
N GLY A 54 -25.61 -7.08 5.17
CA GLY A 54 -25.26 -5.67 5.27
C GLY A 54 -25.60 -5.04 6.62
N GLN A 55 -26.78 -5.36 7.18
CA GLN A 55 -27.16 -4.93 8.53
C GLN A 55 -26.21 -5.46 9.60
N LEU A 56 -25.85 -6.74 9.52
CA LEU A 56 -24.95 -7.38 10.50
C LEU A 56 -23.55 -6.76 10.47
N VAL A 57 -22.99 -6.56 9.28
CA VAL A 57 -21.64 -6.00 9.13
C VAL A 57 -21.61 -4.46 9.13
N GLY A 58 -22.76 -3.80 9.16
CA GLY A 58 -22.86 -2.35 9.13
C GLY A 58 -22.45 -1.71 7.80
N GLU A 59 -22.54 -2.46 6.70
CA GLU A 59 -22.25 -1.99 5.34
C GLU A 59 -23.52 -1.99 4.50
N LYS A 60 -23.69 -0.95 3.68
CA LYS A 60 -24.83 -0.87 2.76
C LYS A 60 -24.39 -1.28 1.37
N ASP A 61 -25.35 -1.76 0.59
CA ASP A 61 -25.17 -2.03 -0.83
C ASP A 61 -23.99 -2.93 -1.21
N LEU A 62 -23.86 -4.07 -0.52
CA LEU A 62 -22.76 -5.03 -0.73
C LEU A 62 -22.67 -5.50 -2.18
N GLN A 63 -21.53 -5.26 -2.82
CA GLN A 63 -21.27 -5.59 -4.22
C GLN A 63 -20.58 -6.95 -4.38
N THR A 64 -20.56 -7.45 -5.61
CA THR A 64 -19.73 -8.60 -6.01
C THR A 64 -18.77 -8.17 -7.13
N PRO A 65 -17.62 -8.87 -7.32
CA PRO A 65 -16.64 -8.50 -8.34
C PRO A 65 -17.20 -8.64 -9.76
N GLN A 66 -18.14 -9.57 -9.94
CA GLN A 66 -18.91 -9.84 -11.14
C GLN A 66 -20.37 -10.09 -10.74
N PRO A 67 -21.36 -9.86 -11.63
CA PRO A 67 -22.75 -10.16 -11.34
C PRO A 67 -22.97 -11.62 -10.93
N VAL A 68 -24.01 -11.88 -10.14
CA VAL A 68 -24.43 -13.24 -9.76
C VAL A 68 -25.72 -13.56 -10.49
N ARG A 69 -25.65 -14.52 -11.43
CA ARG A 69 -26.81 -15.04 -12.16
C ARG A 69 -27.41 -16.22 -11.45
N ILE A 70 -28.69 -16.13 -11.17
CA ILE A 70 -29.47 -17.22 -10.59
C ILE A 70 -30.34 -17.79 -11.71
N LEU A 71 -30.02 -19.01 -12.14
CA LEU A 71 -30.80 -19.76 -13.11
C LEU A 71 -31.85 -20.56 -12.34
N VAL A 72 -33.12 -20.20 -12.52
CA VAL A 72 -34.24 -20.92 -11.90
C VAL A 72 -34.91 -21.75 -12.97
N PHE A 73 -34.71 -23.06 -12.91
CA PHE A 73 -35.30 -23.99 -13.86
C PHE A 73 -36.64 -24.51 -13.37
N LYS A 74 -37.62 -24.60 -14.25
CA LYS A 74 -38.83 -25.41 -14.04
C LYS A 74 -38.47 -26.88 -13.84
N ASN A 75 -37.46 -27.36 -14.58
CA ASN A 75 -36.85 -28.67 -14.41
C ASN A 75 -35.33 -28.59 -14.56
N ALA A 76 -34.60 -28.73 -13.44
CA ALA A 76 -33.14 -28.64 -13.42
C ALA A 76 -32.41 -29.92 -13.90
N ARG A 77 -33.13 -30.97 -14.32
CA ARG A 77 -32.50 -32.23 -14.73
C ARG A 77 -31.54 -32.00 -15.90
N GLY A 78 -30.27 -32.38 -15.72
CA GLY A 78 -29.21 -32.22 -16.72
C GLY A 78 -28.47 -30.88 -16.65
N TRP A 79 -28.98 -29.93 -15.86
CA TRP A 79 -28.35 -28.64 -15.60
C TRP A 79 -27.90 -28.61 -14.14
N THR A 80 -26.72 -29.14 -13.87
CA THR A 80 -26.11 -29.16 -12.54
C THR A 80 -24.91 -28.24 -12.51
N SER A 81 -24.72 -27.55 -11.39
CA SER A 81 -23.54 -26.74 -11.14
C SER A 81 -22.50 -27.56 -10.38
N PRO A 82 -21.20 -27.46 -10.72
CA PRO A 82 -20.14 -28.20 -10.00
C PRO A 82 -19.96 -27.73 -8.55
N ALA A 83 -20.38 -26.51 -8.24
CA ALA A 83 -20.35 -25.92 -6.90
C ALA A 83 -21.67 -25.19 -6.59
N PRO A 84 -21.98 -24.91 -5.31
CA PRO A 84 -23.16 -24.10 -4.93
C PRO A 84 -23.18 -22.71 -5.60
N LEU A 85 -22.00 -22.13 -5.78
CA LEU A 85 -21.75 -20.90 -6.52
C LEU A 85 -20.61 -21.15 -7.49
N THR A 86 -20.91 -21.22 -8.78
CA THR A 86 -19.90 -21.52 -9.81
C THR A 86 -19.42 -20.24 -10.47
N GLU A 87 -18.12 -20.09 -10.64
CA GLU A 87 -17.55 -18.99 -11.41
C GLU A 87 -17.61 -19.31 -12.90
N GLY A 88 -18.63 -18.76 -13.56
CA GLY A 88 -18.77 -18.81 -15.01
C GLY A 88 -17.87 -17.80 -15.71
N ARG A 89 -18.09 -17.63 -17.01
CA ARG A 89 -17.23 -16.84 -17.89
C ARG A 89 -17.09 -15.36 -17.49
N ASP A 90 -18.21 -14.67 -17.30
CA ASP A 90 -18.30 -13.23 -16.97
C ASP A 90 -19.18 -12.93 -15.74
N ARG A 91 -19.57 -13.99 -15.01
CA ARG A 91 -20.49 -13.93 -13.88
C ARG A 91 -20.35 -15.15 -12.99
N TYR A 92 -20.78 -15.03 -11.74
CA TYR A 92 -21.08 -16.19 -10.92
C TYR A 92 -22.45 -16.76 -11.28
N ALA A 93 -22.63 -18.06 -11.08
CA ALA A 93 -23.86 -18.77 -11.37
C ALA A 93 -24.34 -19.58 -10.16
N ILE A 94 -25.63 -19.48 -9.87
CA ILE A 94 -26.37 -20.33 -8.94
C ILE A 94 -27.46 -21.03 -9.74
N VAL A 95 -27.60 -22.34 -9.57
CA VAL A 95 -28.66 -23.13 -10.22
C VAL A 95 -29.69 -23.53 -9.17
N LEU A 96 -30.94 -23.17 -9.41
CA LEU A 96 -32.08 -23.52 -8.55
C LEU A 96 -33.16 -24.22 -9.37
N GLN A 97 -33.92 -25.07 -8.69
CA GLN A 97 -35.17 -25.61 -9.22
C GLN A 97 -36.34 -24.80 -8.65
N GLU A 98 -37.38 -24.58 -9.45
CA GLU A 98 -38.61 -23.90 -9.01
C GLU A 98 -39.15 -24.55 -7.71
N LYS A 99 -39.47 -23.72 -6.72
CA LYS A 99 -39.98 -24.10 -5.38
C LYS A 99 -39.02 -24.90 -4.50
N ALA A 100 -37.82 -25.21 -4.96
CA ALA A 100 -36.79 -25.79 -4.09
C ALA A 100 -36.29 -24.73 -3.10
N ALA A 101 -35.97 -25.18 -1.87
CA ALA A 101 -35.27 -24.33 -0.92
C ALA A 101 -33.83 -24.07 -1.43
N VAL A 102 -33.34 -22.85 -1.22
CA VAL A 102 -31.92 -22.54 -1.42
C VAL A 102 -31.13 -23.30 -0.36
N SER A 103 -30.09 -24.03 -0.77
CA SER A 103 -29.31 -24.83 0.17
C SER A 103 -28.42 -23.96 1.06
N PRO A 104 -28.10 -24.40 2.29
CA PRO A 104 -27.20 -23.66 3.17
C PRO A 104 -25.85 -23.36 2.53
N ALA A 105 -25.34 -24.29 1.72
CA ALA A 105 -24.06 -24.12 1.01
C ALA A 105 -24.06 -22.93 0.04
N VAL A 106 -25.18 -22.62 -0.62
CA VAL A 106 -25.29 -21.43 -1.47
C VAL A 106 -25.17 -20.15 -0.65
N TYR A 107 -25.85 -20.09 0.51
CA TYR A 107 -25.76 -18.94 1.40
C TYR A 107 -24.38 -18.80 2.04
N SER A 108 -23.72 -19.91 2.38
CA SER A 108 -22.35 -19.88 2.91
C SER A 108 -21.38 -19.30 1.90
N GLU A 109 -21.38 -19.80 0.65
CA GLU A 109 -20.49 -19.28 -0.41
C GLU A 109 -20.81 -17.83 -0.79
N LEU A 110 -22.09 -17.46 -0.84
CA LEU A 110 -22.49 -16.08 -1.12
C LEU A 110 -22.08 -15.13 0.03
N THR A 111 -22.16 -15.58 1.29
CA THR A 111 -21.64 -14.82 2.44
C THR A 111 -20.14 -14.59 2.30
N ARG A 112 -19.37 -15.63 1.98
CA ARG A 112 -17.92 -15.51 1.78
C ARG A 112 -17.59 -14.53 0.64
N LEU A 113 -18.28 -14.63 -0.50
CA LEU A 113 -18.09 -13.74 -1.63
C LEU A 113 -18.37 -12.28 -1.27
N LEU A 114 -19.50 -12.01 -0.59
CA LEU A 114 -19.88 -10.66 -0.19
C LEU A 114 -18.94 -10.09 0.89
N LEU A 115 -18.52 -10.89 1.87
CA LEU A 115 -17.53 -10.44 2.86
C LEU A 115 -16.20 -10.10 2.19
N LYS A 116 -15.67 -10.99 1.35
CA LYS A 116 -14.41 -10.79 0.62
C LYS A 116 -14.41 -9.49 -0.19
N SER A 117 -15.55 -9.17 -0.82
CA SER A 117 -15.66 -8.06 -1.77
C SER A 117 -15.92 -6.70 -1.12
N ASN A 118 -16.40 -6.67 0.13
CA ASN A 118 -16.91 -5.44 0.75
C ASN A 118 -16.28 -5.11 2.10
N THR A 119 -15.50 -6.02 2.69
CA THR A 119 -14.95 -5.83 4.03
C THR A 119 -13.46 -6.14 4.06
N ALA A 120 -12.70 -5.44 4.91
CA ALA A 120 -11.37 -5.90 5.29
C ALA A 120 -11.46 -7.22 6.07
N GLN A 121 -10.36 -7.99 6.10
CA GLN A 121 -10.33 -9.29 6.77
C GLN A 121 -10.69 -9.15 8.26
N MET A 122 -11.70 -9.91 8.70
CA MET A 122 -12.00 -10.07 10.13
C MET A 122 -11.25 -11.28 10.69
N PRO A 123 -11.11 -11.41 12.03
CA PRO A 123 -10.57 -12.62 12.62
C PRO A 123 -11.36 -13.85 12.12
N PRO A 124 -10.70 -14.96 11.75
CA PRO A 124 -11.34 -16.10 11.08
C PRO A 124 -12.59 -16.63 11.79
N ALA A 125 -12.57 -16.62 13.12
CA ALA A 125 -13.67 -17.06 13.97
C ALA A 125 -14.97 -16.25 13.75
N PHE A 126 -14.87 -14.94 13.50
CA PHE A 126 -16.05 -14.10 13.23
C PHE A 126 -16.60 -14.32 11.82
N GLU A 127 -15.72 -14.47 10.83
CA GLU A 127 -16.17 -14.77 9.45
C GLU A 127 -16.81 -16.15 9.37
N HIS A 128 -16.22 -17.14 10.04
CA HIS A 128 -16.80 -18.47 10.17
C HIS A 128 -18.20 -18.40 10.80
N GLY A 129 -18.32 -17.73 11.96
CA GLY A 129 -19.61 -17.57 12.63
C GLY A 129 -20.67 -16.87 11.78
N LEU A 130 -20.30 -15.82 11.02
CA LEU A 130 -21.22 -15.12 10.12
C LEU A 130 -21.69 -16.01 8.97
N VAL A 131 -20.77 -16.77 8.38
CA VAL A 131 -21.06 -17.73 7.30
C VAL A 131 -22.03 -18.80 7.79
N GLU A 132 -21.75 -19.42 8.94
CA GLU A 132 -22.63 -20.43 9.51
C GLU A 132 -23.98 -19.83 9.92
N PHE A 133 -24.00 -18.62 10.48
CA PHE A 133 -25.24 -17.97 10.94
C PHE A 133 -26.20 -17.64 9.78
N LEU A 134 -25.66 -17.20 8.64
CA LEU A 134 -26.45 -16.89 7.46
C LEU A 134 -26.78 -18.12 6.60
N SER A 135 -26.12 -19.26 6.84
CA SER A 135 -26.40 -20.51 6.11
C SER A 135 -27.85 -21.00 6.29
N THR A 136 -28.48 -20.66 7.42
CA THR A 136 -29.87 -21.03 7.76
C THR A 136 -30.85 -19.86 7.55
N PHE A 137 -30.50 -18.89 6.70
CA PHE A 137 -31.34 -17.74 6.40
C PHE A 137 -32.67 -18.16 5.76
N GLU A 138 -33.78 -17.60 6.24
CA GLU A 138 -35.09 -17.76 5.62
C GLU A 138 -35.78 -16.42 5.35
N VAL A 139 -36.47 -16.34 4.21
CA VAL A 139 -37.39 -15.25 3.86
C VAL A 139 -38.75 -15.81 3.51
N LYS A 140 -39.80 -15.26 4.15
CA LYS A 140 -41.21 -15.53 3.86
C LYS A 140 -41.95 -14.20 3.74
N GLY A 141 -42.32 -13.82 2.51
CA GLY A 141 -42.85 -12.48 2.23
C GLY A 141 -41.81 -11.42 2.61
N ILE A 142 -42.19 -10.47 3.47
CA ILE A 142 -41.31 -9.41 3.99
C ILE A 142 -40.58 -9.81 5.27
N ARG A 143 -40.77 -11.02 5.81
CA ARG A 143 -40.15 -11.41 7.07
C ARG A 143 -38.85 -12.17 6.82
N ILE A 144 -37.73 -11.54 7.18
CA ILE A 144 -36.43 -12.20 7.30
C ILE A 144 -36.38 -12.91 8.65
N THR A 145 -36.12 -14.22 8.66
CA THR A 145 -35.89 -15.01 9.88
C THR A 145 -34.46 -15.53 9.87
N VAL A 146 -33.75 -15.32 10.98
CA VAL A 146 -32.35 -15.74 11.17
C VAL A 146 -32.16 -16.37 12.55
N GLY A 147 -31.03 -17.04 12.75
CA GLY A 147 -30.67 -17.66 14.03
C GLY A 147 -31.20 -19.07 14.25
N ALA A 148 -31.73 -19.73 13.21
CA ALA A 148 -31.92 -21.18 13.27
C ALA A 148 -30.53 -21.87 13.36
N PRO A 149 -30.38 -22.97 14.11
CA PRO A 149 -29.08 -23.64 14.21
C PRO A 149 -28.72 -24.39 12.92
N PRO A 150 -27.46 -24.32 12.45
CA PRO A 150 -26.97 -25.21 11.40
C PRO A 150 -26.91 -26.66 11.92
N PRO A 151 -26.67 -27.65 11.05
CA PRO A 151 -26.62 -29.06 11.47
C PRO A 151 -25.60 -29.36 12.58
N GLN A 152 -24.51 -28.59 12.64
CA GLN A 152 -23.47 -28.70 13.66
C GLN A 152 -23.09 -27.29 14.15
N PRO A 153 -23.84 -26.71 15.10
CA PRO A 153 -23.50 -25.40 15.65
C PRO A 153 -22.21 -25.49 16.47
N ASP A 154 -21.29 -24.56 16.22
CA ASP A 154 -20.02 -24.46 16.94
C ASP A 154 -19.93 -23.16 17.77
N LEU A 155 -18.77 -22.92 18.38
CA LEU A 155 -18.58 -21.75 19.24
C LEU A 155 -18.60 -20.43 18.43
N ASP A 156 -18.12 -20.46 17.19
CA ASP A 156 -18.04 -19.29 16.34
C ASP A 156 -19.44 -18.85 15.88
N TRP A 157 -20.26 -19.81 15.46
CA TRP A 157 -21.68 -19.61 15.20
C TRP A 157 -22.41 -19.14 16.46
N ALA A 158 -22.20 -19.79 17.61
CA ALA A 158 -22.90 -19.44 18.86
C ALA A 158 -22.55 -18.02 19.34
N ARG A 159 -21.31 -17.56 19.10
CA ARG A 159 -20.89 -16.18 19.36
C ARG A 159 -21.71 -15.20 18.52
N ILE A 160 -21.80 -15.42 17.21
CA ILE A 160 -22.58 -14.54 16.32
C ILE A 160 -24.06 -14.63 16.67
N HIS A 161 -24.60 -15.83 16.90
CA HIS A 161 -25.98 -16.04 17.29
C HIS A 161 -26.35 -15.27 18.55
N LEU A 162 -25.56 -15.41 19.63
CA LEU A 162 -25.73 -14.64 20.86
C LEU A 162 -25.74 -13.13 20.60
N LEU A 163 -24.77 -12.63 19.82
CA LEU A 163 -24.63 -11.21 19.55
C LEU A 163 -25.75 -10.65 18.65
N VAL A 164 -26.43 -11.50 17.87
CA VAL A 164 -27.54 -11.09 16.99
C VAL A 164 -28.89 -11.20 17.69
N VAL A 165 -29.13 -12.28 18.44
CA VAL A 165 -30.45 -12.59 19.01
C VAL A 165 -30.70 -11.84 20.31
N ASP A 166 -29.66 -11.53 21.08
CA ASP A 166 -29.79 -10.74 22.30
C ASP A 166 -29.88 -9.22 21.98
N PRO A 167 -30.99 -8.55 22.33
CA PRO A 167 -31.14 -7.12 22.11
C PRO A 167 -30.07 -6.25 22.80
N GLU A 168 -29.41 -6.74 23.85
CA GLU A 168 -28.29 -6.02 24.50
C GLU A 168 -27.09 -5.86 23.55
N TYR A 169 -26.92 -6.80 22.62
CA TYR A 169 -25.72 -6.91 21.78
C TYR A 169 -25.93 -6.54 20.31
N PHE A 170 -27.14 -6.65 19.78
CA PHE A 170 -27.41 -6.48 18.34
C PHE A 170 -26.82 -5.19 17.75
N ASP A 171 -27.08 -4.04 18.39
CA ASP A 171 -26.54 -2.75 17.92
C ASP A 171 -25.04 -2.60 18.15
N LYS A 172 -24.47 -3.35 19.08
CA LYS A 172 -23.04 -3.33 19.42
C LYS A 172 -22.22 -4.24 18.50
N LEU A 173 -22.84 -5.27 17.93
CA LEU A 173 -22.20 -6.20 16.99
C LEU A 173 -21.58 -5.45 15.80
N ARG A 174 -22.33 -4.53 15.17
CA ARG A 174 -21.82 -3.76 14.02
C ARG A 174 -20.56 -2.95 14.39
N VAL A 175 -20.51 -2.41 15.60
CA VAL A 175 -19.38 -1.61 16.11
C VAL A 175 -18.18 -2.52 16.37
N LEU A 176 -18.41 -3.71 16.94
CA LEU A 176 -17.38 -4.72 17.14
C LEU A 176 -16.76 -5.14 15.80
N LEU A 177 -17.60 -5.55 14.84
CA LEU A 177 -17.13 -5.96 13.52
C LEU A 177 -16.43 -4.82 12.77
N TYR A 178 -16.87 -3.57 12.92
CA TYR A 178 -16.15 -2.41 12.38
C TYR A 178 -14.73 -2.29 12.96
N ASN A 179 -14.58 -2.35 14.28
CA ASN A 179 -13.27 -2.24 14.93
C ASN A 179 -12.32 -3.37 14.50
N LEU A 180 -12.83 -4.61 14.45
CA LEU A 180 -12.04 -5.78 14.03
C LEU A 180 -11.57 -5.65 12.58
N ARG A 181 -12.43 -5.18 11.67
CA ARG A 181 -12.05 -4.90 10.26
C ARG A 181 -11.02 -3.78 10.13
N LYS A 182 -10.94 -2.87 11.10
CA LYS A 182 -9.92 -1.81 11.14
C LYS A 182 -8.62 -2.25 11.79
N GLY A 183 -8.47 -3.53 12.13
CA GLY A 183 -7.23 -4.07 12.69
C GLY A 183 -7.04 -3.73 14.16
N VAL A 184 -8.11 -3.36 14.86
CA VAL A 184 -8.07 -3.22 16.31
C VAL A 184 -8.03 -4.61 16.91
N ASP A 185 -7.06 -4.87 17.79
CA ASP A 185 -6.96 -6.12 18.54
C ASP A 185 -8.29 -6.49 19.23
N GLU A 186 -8.56 -7.78 19.39
CA GLU A 186 -9.87 -8.23 19.87
C GLU A 186 -10.23 -7.63 21.24
N GLU A 187 -9.33 -7.66 22.23
CA GLU A 187 -9.62 -7.16 23.58
C GLU A 187 -10.07 -5.68 23.61
N PRO A 188 -9.33 -4.71 23.02
CA PRO A 188 -9.81 -3.34 22.92
C PRO A 188 -11.05 -3.21 22.02
N ALA A 189 -11.21 -4.02 20.97
CA ALA A 189 -12.41 -3.99 20.14
C ALA A 189 -13.68 -4.35 20.94
N PHE A 190 -13.60 -5.38 21.79
CA PHE A 190 -14.69 -5.79 22.70
C PHE A 190 -15.00 -4.72 23.73
N ARG A 191 -13.98 -4.13 24.37
CA ARG A 191 -14.18 -3.03 25.33
C ARG A 191 -14.84 -1.81 24.69
N ASN A 192 -14.40 -1.42 23.51
CA ASN A 192 -14.91 -0.24 22.81
C ASN A 192 -16.35 -0.43 22.30
N ALA A 193 -16.70 -1.63 21.83
CA ALA A 193 -18.02 -1.89 21.26
C ALA A 193 -19.05 -2.34 22.29
N ILE A 194 -18.67 -3.27 23.17
CA ILE A 194 -19.61 -3.94 24.09
C ILE A 194 -19.53 -3.36 25.50
N GLY A 195 -18.37 -2.82 25.90
CA GLY A 195 -18.10 -2.38 27.27
C GLY A 195 -17.75 -3.52 28.23
N LYS A 196 -17.53 -4.74 27.72
CA LYS A 196 -17.16 -5.93 28.50
C LYS A 196 -15.83 -6.52 27.97
N PRO A 197 -15.02 -7.17 28.82
CA PRO A 197 -13.86 -7.95 28.38
C PRO A 197 -14.26 -9.06 27.41
N ARG A 198 -13.36 -9.43 26.50
CA ARG A 198 -13.62 -10.50 25.53
C ARG A 198 -13.94 -11.83 26.20
N ALA A 199 -13.17 -12.17 27.24
CA ALA A 199 -13.31 -13.44 27.96
C ALA A 199 -14.73 -13.65 28.54
N ASP A 200 -15.40 -12.58 28.94
CA ASP A 200 -16.76 -12.65 29.50
C ASP A 200 -17.79 -12.97 28.42
N ILE A 201 -17.62 -12.42 27.22
CA ILE A 201 -18.48 -12.73 26.07
C ILE A 201 -18.22 -14.14 25.56
N GLU A 202 -16.95 -14.58 25.50
CA GLU A 202 -16.60 -15.96 25.16
C GLU A 202 -17.21 -16.97 26.14
N ALA A 203 -17.16 -16.68 27.44
CA ALA A 203 -17.78 -17.52 28.46
C ALA A 203 -19.32 -17.54 28.33
N GLN A 204 -19.95 -16.45 27.87
CA GLN A 204 -21.38 -16.43 27.56
C GLN A 204 -21.68 -17.24 26.30
N ALA A 205 -20.92 -17.09 25.22
CA ALA A 205 -21.09 -17.87 23.99
C ALA A 205 -20.94 -19.38 24.23
N LYS A 206 -19.98 -19.81 25.05
CA LYS A 206 -19.84 -21.22 25.46
C LYS A 206 -21.04 -21.75 26.23
N ARG A 207 -21.57 -20.96 27.16
CA ARG A 207 -22.79 -21.31 27.91
C ARG A 207 -24.01 -21.37 27.00
N HIS A 208 -24.13 -20.41 26.08
CA HIS A 208 -25.18 -20.36 25.07
C HIS A 208 -25.16 -21.60 24.16
N LEU A 209 -23.98 -21.95 23.64
CA LEU A 209 -23.79 -23.18 22.85
C LEU A 209 -24.18 -24.44 23.65
N ALA A 210 -23.73 -24.53 24.90
CA ALA A 210 -24.03 -25.69 25.75
C ALA A 210 -25.51 -25.81 26.13
N ALA A 211 -26.24 -24.69 26.23
CA ALA A 211 -27.66 -24.68 26.52
C ALA A 211 -28.49 -25.25 25.36
N GLY A 212 -28.07 -25.03 24.12
CA GLY A 212 -28.75 -25.57 22.93
C GLY A 212 -30.12 -24.95 22.61
N ASP A 213 -30.56 -23.96 23.40
CA ASP A 213 -31.86 -23.28 23.23
C ASP A 213 -31.73 -22.09 22.26
N PHE A 214 -31.61 -22.42 20.97
CA PHE A 214 -31.37 -21.43 19.92
C PHE A 214 -32.67 -20.84 19.38
N GLN A 215 -33.01 -19.66 19.89
CA GLN A 215 -34.16 -18.90 19.42
C GLN A 215 -33.87 -18.20 18.09
N THR A 216 -34.88 -18.12 17.21
CA THR A 216 -34.81 -17.33 15.98
C THR A 216 -35.23 -15.88 16.23
N THR A 217 -34.65 -14.94 15.49
CA THR A 217 -35.06 -13.54 15.49
C THR A 217 -35.41 -13.05 14.08
N SER A 218 -35.96 -11.84 13.98
CA SER A 218 -36.30 -11.18 12.72
C SER A 218 -35.42 -9.97 12.49
N LEU A 219 -34.93 -9.81 11.28
CA LEU A 219 -34.24 -8.59 10.84
C LEU A 219 -35.21 -7.68 10.08
N SER A 220 -34.88 -6.38 10.02
CA SER A 220 -35.63 -5.43 9.20
C SER A 220 -35.51 -5.78 7.72
N SER A 221 -36.61 -5.73 6.99
CA SER A 221 -36.65 -6.00 5.55
C SER A 221 -36.33 -4.77 4.72
N LEU A 222 -35.85 -5.01 3.49
CA LEU A 222 -35.71 -3.98 2.49
C LEU A 222 -37.07 -3.72 1.82
N PRO A 223 -37.59 -2.48 1.84
CA PRO A 223 -38.82 -2.17 1.08
C PRO A 223 -38.59 -2.38 -0.41
N MET A 224 -39.36 -3.28 -1.02
CA MET A 224 -39.30 -3.61 -2.45
C MET A 224 -40.72 -3.78 -3.01
N ALA A 225 -40.91 -3.37 -4.27
CA ALA A 225 -42.15 -3.52 -5.02
C ALA A 225 -41.91 -4.34 -6.30
N ASP A 226 -42.96 -4.98 -6.80
CA ASP A 226 -42.90 -5.74 -8.07
C ASP A 226 -42.43 -4.88 -9.25
N SER A 227 -42.72 -3.58 -9.23
CA SER A 227 -42.29 -2.61 -10.24
C SER A 227 -40.78 -2.39 -10.27
N ASP A 228 -40.08 -2.71 -9.18
CA ASP A 228 -38.62 -2.55 -9.08
C ASP A 228 -37.89 -3.61 -9.91
N PHE A 229 -38.59 -4.69 -10.28
CA PHE A 229 -38.06 -5.81 -11.04
C PHE A 229 -38.84 -5.96 -12.36
N PRO A 230 -38.54 -5.12 -13.38
CA PRO A 230 -39.18 -5.23 -14.68
C PRO A 230 -38.74 -6.52 -15.39
N GLU A 231 -39.72 -7.20 -15.98
CA GLU A 231 -39.52 -8.39 -16.80
C GLU A 231 -38.87 -8.01 -18.13
N LYS A 232 -37.85 -8.77 -18.54
CA LYS A 232 -37.20 -8.64 -19.85
C LYS A 232 -37.20 -9.99 -20.56
N PRO A 233 -37.64 -10.09 -21.82
CA PRO A 233 -37.54 -11.33 -22.58
C PRO A 233 -36.06 -11.68 -22.82
N VAL A 234 -35.75 -12.97 -22.85
CA VAL A 234 -34.42 -13.51 -23.16
C VAL A 234 -34.50 -14.27 -24.48
N SER A 235 -33.56 -14.01 -25.39
CA SER A 235 -33.47 -14.74 -26.65
C SER A 235 -33.05 -16.20 -26.41
N ASP A 236 -33.42 -17.12 -27.31
CA ASP A 236 -32.95 -18.51 -27.24
C ASP A 236 -31.42 -18.60 -27.22
N THR A 237 -30.75 -17.78 -28.05
CA THR A 237 -29.29 -17.63 -28.07
C THR A 237 -28.72 -17.24 -26.70
N ASP A 238 -29.29 -16.24 -26.03
CA ASP A 238 -28.82 -15.80 -24.71
C ASP A 238 -29.14 -16.83 -23.61
N ALA A 239 -30.26 -17.54 -23.72
CA ALA A 239 -30.60 -18.62 -22.80
C ALA A 239 -29.63 -19.80 -22.94
N ARG A 240 -29.32 -20.23 -24.17
CA ARG A 240 -28.30 -21.25 -24.46
C ARG A 240 -26.94 -20.86 -23.91
N LEU A 241 -26.50 -19.62 -24.17
CA LEU A 241 -25.24 -19.11 -23.65
C LEU A 241 -25.24 -19.11 -22.11
N ALA A 242 -26.33 -18.68 -21.47
CA ALA A 242 -26.45 -18.69 -20.01
C ALA A 242 -26.28 -20.09 -19.41
N ARG A 243 -26.78 -21.13 -20.09
CA ARG A 243 -26.63 -22.52 -19.70
C ARG A 243 -25.23 -23.04 -19.96
N ALA A 244 -24.62 -22.68 -21.09
CA ALA A 244 -23.24 -23.03 -21.41
C ALA A 244 -22.25 -22.43 -20.39
N ASP A 245 -22.49 -21.20 -19.93
CA ASP A 245 -21.69 -20.48 -18.92
C ASP A 245 -21.66 -21.17 -17.54
N LEU A 246 -22.40 -22.26 -17.32
CA LEU A 246 -22.25 -23.15 -16.16
C LEU A 246 -20.97 -24.01 -16.20
N LEU A 247 -20.27 -24.05 -17.34
CA LEU A 247 -19.03 -24.81 -17.54
C LEU A 247 -19.17 -26.30 -17.18
N ALA A 248 -20.31 -26.91 -17.48
CA ALA A 248 -20.66 -28.30 -17.18
C ALA A 248 -20.03 -29.30 -18.18
N GLY A 249 -18.74 -29.15 -18.48
CA GLY A 249 -17.97 -30.04 -19.35
C GLY A 249 -18.56 -30.18 -20.76
N ALA A 250 -18.77 -31.42 -21.21
CA ALA A 250 -19.23 -31.72 -22.56
C ALA A 250 -20.59 -31.11 -22.92
N ALA A 251 -21.49 -30.94 -21.94
CA ALA A 251 -22.79 -30.30 -22.18
C ALA A 251 -22.64 -28.82 -22.54
N SER A 252 -21.79 -28.09 -21.79
CA SER A 252 -21.44 -26.71 -22.09
C SER A 252 -20.67 -26.58 -23.40
N ALA A 253 -19.71 -27.46 -23.66
CA ALA A 253 -18.96 -27.47 -24.92
C ALA A 253 -19.88 -27.61 -26.14
N ALA A 254 -20.86 -28.52 -26.08
CA ALA A 254 -21.81 -28.74 -27.17
C ALA A 254 -22.67 -27.50 -27.45
N GLU A 255 -23.09 -26.76 -26.42
CA GLU A 255 -23.84 -25.51 -26.58
C GLU A 255 -22.94 -24.40 -27.18
N TYR A 256 -21.71 -24.24 -26.71
CA TYR A 256 -20.75 -23.29 -27.30
C TYR A 256 -20.44 -23.61 -28.77
N ASP A 257 -20.18 -24.89 -29.10
CA ASP A 257 -19.96 -25.33 -30.48
C ASP A 257 -21.18 -25.07 -31.37
N ALA A 258 -22.40 -25.24 -30.84
CA ALA A 258 -23.62 -24.95 -31.58
C ALA A 258 -23.76 -23.46 -31.88
N LEU A 259 -23.46 -22.60 -30.91
CA LEU A 259 -23.45 -21.14 -31.07
C LEU A 259 -22.39 -20.70 -32.11
N LEU A 260 -21.18 -21.26 -32.06
CA LEU A 260 -20.14 -21.00 -33.05
C LEU A 260 -20.54 -21.39 -34.46
N ARG A 261 -21.13 -22.58 -34.65
CA ARG A 261 -21.64 -23.03 -35.97
C ARG A 261 -22.76 -22.14 -36.50
N ALA A 262 -23.55 -21.54 -35.60
CA ALA A 262 -24.59 -20.60 -35.95
C ALA A 262 -24.07 -19.17 -36.22
N HIS A 263 -22.76 -18.92 -36.02
CA HIS A 263 -22.15 -17.59 -36.05
C HIS A 263 -22.76 -16.61 -35.02
N GLU A 264 -23.21 -17.13 -33.89
CA GLU A 264 -23.78 -16.36 -32.78
C GLU A 264 -22.83 -16.39 -31.58
N LYS A 265 -22.72 -15.28 -30.84
CA LYS A 265 -21.94 -15.22 -29.59
C LYS A 265 -20.50 -15.76 -29.73
N LEU A 266 -19.83 -15.36 -30.82
CA LEU A 266 -18.51 -15.89 -31.19
C LEU A 266 -17.49 -15.71 -30.07
N ALA A 267 -17.36 -14.49 -29.55
CA ALA A 267 -16.41 -14.19 -28.50
C ALA A 267 -16.71 -14.99 -27.22
N GLU A 268 -17.97 -15.03 -26.79
CA GLU A 268 -18.39 -15.71 -25.58
C GLU A 268 -18.21 -17.24 -25.68
N SER A 269 -18.45 -17.80 -26.86
CA SER A 269 -18.36 -19.24 -27.08
C SER A 269 -16.90 -19.72 -27.18
N GLU A 270 -16.04 -18.96 -27.87
CA GLU A 270 -14.60 -19.21 -27.87
C GLU A 270 -14.01 -19.12 -26.45
N GLU A 271 -14.36 -18.09 -25.68
CA GLU A 271 -13.89 -17.96 -24.30
C GLU A 271 -14.37 -19.13 -23.42
N GLY A 272 -15.63 -19.53 -23.56
CA GLY A 272 -16.20 -20.68 -22.83
C GLY A 272 -15.47 -21.99 -23.13
N LEU A 273 -15.18 -22.28 -24.40
CA LEU A 273 -14.38 -23.43 -24.81
C LEU A 273 -12.94 -23.33 -24.28
N GLY A 274 -12.37 -22.13 -24.27
CA GLY A 274 -11.06 -21.87 -23.67
C GLY A 274 -11.01 -22.21 -22.18
N LEU A 275 -12.04 -21.84 -21.42
CA LEU A 275 -12.16 -22.17 -19.99
C LEU A 275 -12.31 -23.68 -19.76
N LEU A 276 -13.08 -24.38 -20.60
CA LEU A 276 -13.22 -25.84 -20.52
C LEU A 276 -11.90 -26.56 -20.87
N ALA A 277 -11.19 -26.10 -21.91
CA ALA A 277 -9.87 -26.62 -22.25
C ALA A 277 -8.86 -26.38 -21.13
N LEU A 278 -8.89 -25.21 -20.48
CA LEU A 278 -8.03 -24.88 -19.35
C LEU A 278 -8.31 -25.77 -18.14
N HIS A 279 -9.59 -26.03 -17.82
CA HIS A 279 -10.00 -26.97 -16.78
C HIS A 279 -9.43 -28.38 -17.02
N ASP A 280 -9.40 -28.81 -18.28
CA ASP A 280 -8.86 -30.12 -18.68
C ASP A 280 -7.32 -30.11 -18.89
N HIS A 281 -6.64 -29.06 -18.45
CA HIS A 281 -5.18 -28.86 -18.59
C HIS A 281 -4.67 -28.83 -20.04
N ARG A 282 -5.53 -28.53 -21.01
CA ARG A 282 -5.20 -28.39 -22.44
C ARG A 282 -4.80 -26.95 -22.76
N ASN A 283 -3.68 -26.50 -22.19
CA ASN A 283 -3.25 -25.10 -22.19
C ASN A 283 -3.07 -24.48 -23.59
N ASP A 284 -2.51 -25.22 -24.55
CA ASP A 284 -2.33 -24.71 -25.92
C ASP A 284 -3.65 -24.55 -26.69
N GLU A 285 -4.63 -25.40 -26.39
CA GLU A 285 -5.98 -25.29 -26.93
C GLU A 285 -6.71 -24.11 -26.27
N ALA A 286 -6.64 -24.00 -24.95
CA ALA A 286 -7.20 -22.88 -24.20
C ALA A 286 -6.67 -21.52 -24.70
N ARG A 287 -5.35 -21.40 -24.88
CA ARG A 287 -4.73 -20.16 -25.40
C ARG A 287 -5.25 -19.78 -26.78
N ARG A 288 -5.45 -20.76 -27.68
CA ARG A 288 -5.99 -20.50 -29.03
C ARG A 288 -7.43 -20.02 -28.97
N HIS A 289 -8.26 -20.65 -28.14
CA HIS A 289 -9.65 -20.23 -27.92
C HIS A 289 -9.74 -18.82 -27.32
N PHE A 290 -8.94 -18.50 -26.30
CA PHE A 290 -8.92 -17.13 -25.76
C PHE A 290 -8.44 -16.10 -26.79
N ALA A 291 -7.45 -16.43 -27.63
CA ALA A 291 -7.02 -15.56 -28.72
C ALA A 291 -8.15 -15.33 -29.75
N ALA A 292 -8.86 -16.38 -30.17
CA ALA A 292 -10.00 -16.28 -31.06
C ALA A 292 -11.15 -15.43 -30.46
N SER A 293 -11.41 -15.58 -29.16
CA SER A 293 -12.36 -14.73 -28.44
C SER A 293 -11.95 -13.25 -28.44
N MET A 294 -10.66 -12.96 -28.25
CA MET A 294 -10.13 -11.60 -28.32
C MET A 294 -10.23 -11.01 -29.74
N GLU A 295 -9.98 -11.79 -30.78
CA GLU A 295 -10.17 -11.38 -32.19
C GLU A 295 -11.64 -11.08 -32.50
N ALA A 296 -12.57 -11.81 -31.87
CA ALA A 296 -14.01 -11.55 -31.90
C ALA A 296 -14.44 -10.36 -30.99
N ALA A 297 -13.49 -9.56 -30.50
CA ALA A 297 -13.71 -8.38 -29.66
C ALA A 297 -14.41 -8.68 -28.32
N SER A 298 -13.96 -9.73 -27.63
CA SER A 298 -14.47 -10.08 -26.28
C SER A 298 -14.51 -8.87 -25.34
N SER A 299 -15.63 -8.78 -24.61
CA SER A 299 -15.88 -7.81 -23.55
C SER A 299 -15.62 -8.37 -22.15
N SER A 300 -15.10 -9.60 -22.05
CA SER A 300 -14.79 -10.25 -20.78
C SER A 300 -13.35 -9.97 -20.36
N ALA A 301 -13.14 -9.40 -19.17
CA ALA A 301 -11.81 -9.22 -18.61
C ALA A 301 -11.12 -10.57 -18.35
N ARG A 302 -11.88 -11.61 -17.97
CA ARG A 302 -11.36 -12.95 -17.68
C ARG A 302 -10.67 -13.56 -18.90
N CYS A 303 -11.26 -13.42 -20.09
CA CYS A 303 -10.66 -13.87 -21.35
C CYS A 303 -9.21 -13.36 -21.53
N TYR A 304 -8.99 -12.06 -21.37
CA TYR A 304 -7.67 -11.47 -21.54
C TYR A 304 -6.70 -11.86 -20.43
N ILE A 305 -7.19 -12.02 -19.19
CA ILE A 305 -6.38 -12.49 -18.06
C ILE A 305 -5.90 -13.91 -18.29
N GLU A 306 -6.81 -14.83 -18.64
CA GLU A 306 -6.47 -16.24 -18.89
C GLU A 306 -5.56 -16.39 -20.11
N TYR A 307 -5.79 -15.62 -21.18
CA TYR A 307 -4.85 -15.54 -22.30
C TYR A 307 -3.45 -15.11 -21.84
N ALA A 308 -3.35 -14.02 -21.04
CA ALA A 308 -2.08 -13.50 -20.57
C ALA A 308 -1.33 -14.44 -19.61
N LYS A 309 -2.02 -15.32 -18.87
CA LYS A 309 -1.39 -16.37 -18.04
C LYS A 309 -0.72 -17.44 -18.91
N LEU A 310 -1.31 -17.75 -20.06
CA LEU A 310 -0.84 -18.77 -21.00
C LEU A 310 0.14 -18.23 -22.05
N GLU A 311 0.19 -16.92 -22.25
CA GLU A 311 1.04 -16.29 -23.26
C GLU A 311 2.50 -16.17 -22.77
N PRO A 312 3.47 -16.81 -23.47
CA PRO A 312 4.89 -16.69 -23.14
C PRO A 312 5.48 -15.32 -23.50
N ASP A 313 4.96 -14.64 -24.51
CA ASP A 313 5.41 -13.31 -24.90
C ASP A 313 4.94 -12.26 -23.87
N ASN A 314 5.89 -11.62 -23.19
CA ASN A 314 5.61 -10.64 -22.14
C ASN A 314 4.87 -9.40 -22.66
N ASP A 315 5.16 -8.93 -23.88
CA ASP A 315 4.54 -7.73 -24.41
C ASP A 315 3.08 -8.01 -24.79
N LYS A 316 2.82 -9.15 -25.42
CA LYS A 316 1.44 -9.59 -25.72
C LYS A 316 0.64 -9.84 -24.46
N ALA A 317 1.22 -10.52 -23.47
CA ALA A 317 0.58 -10.74 -22.18
C ALA A 317 0.24 -9.39 -21.51
N THR A 318 1.18 -8.45 -21.47
CA THR A 318 0.97 -7.12 -20.87
C THR A 318 -0.13 -6.34 -21.59
N GLN A 319 -0.16 -6.36 -22.92
CA GLN A 319 -1.23 -5.72 -23.69
C GLN A 319 -2.61 -6.29 -23.36
N ALA A 320 -2.73 -7.62 -23.27
CA ALA A 320 -3.98 -8.27 -22.86
C ALA A 320 -4.38 -7.86 -21.43
N LEU A 321 -3.45 -7.82 -20.48
CA LEU A 321 -3.73 -7.39 -19.10
C LEU A 321 -4.20 -5.93 -19.04
N LEU A 322 -3.62 -5.02 -19.83
CA LEU A 322 -4.08 -3.63 -19.93
C LEU A 322 -5.51 -3.54 -20.50
N ARG A 323 -5.87 -4.41 -21.46
CA ARG A 323 -7.25 -4.51 -21.94
C ARG A 323 -8.19 -5.03 -20.85
N ALA A 324 -7.79 -6.03 -20.07
CA ALA A 324 -8.56 -6.52 -18.93
C ALA A 324 -8.84 -5.41 -17.90
N VAL A 325 -7.83 -4.59 -17.58
CA VAL A 325 -7.97 -3.42 -16.70
C VAL A 325 -8.97 -2.41 -17.28
N GLY A 326 -8.93 -2.17 -18.59
CA GLY A 326 -9.87 -1.27 -19.27
C GLY A 326 -11.32 -1.77 -19.22
N ILE A 327 -11.53 -3.08 -19.21
CA ILE A 327 -12.87 -3.70 -19.11
C ILE A 327 -13.37 -3.70 -17.66
N ASN A 328 -12.57 -4.16 -16.72
CA ASN A 328 -12.91 -4.19 -15.31
C ASN A 328 -11.76 -3.66 -14.44
N PRO A 329 -11.74 -2.35 -14.14
CA PRO A 329 -10.65 -1.74 -13.37
C PRO A 329 -10.64 -2.11 -11.89
N LYS A 330 -11.66 -2.84 -11.41
CA LYS A 330 -11.77 -3.31 -10.02
C LYS A 330 -11.00 -4.60 -9.76
N LEU A 331 -10.57 -5.32 -10.80
CA LEU A 331 -9.83 -6.57 -10.65
C LEU A 331 -8.38 -6.28 -10.23
N ASP A 332 -7.93 -6.96 -9.20
CA ASP A 332 -6.54 -6.96 -8.70
C ASP A 332 -5.62 -7.78 -9.60
N GLU A 333 -6.09 -8.94 -10.06
CA GLU A 333 -5.29 -9.95 -10.77
C GLU A 333 -4.49 -9.41 -11.97
N PRO A 334 -5.04 -8.53 -12.84
CA PRO A 334 -4.25 -7.96 -13.93
C PRO A 334 -3.00 -7.23 -13.46
N PHE A 335 -3.09 -6.48 -12.35
CA PHE A 335 -1.97 -5.73 -11.79
C PHE A 335 -0.92 -6.66 -11.19
N VAL A 336 -1.35 -7.75 -10.54
CA VAL A 336 -0.46 -8.78 -9.99
C VAL A 336 0.35 -9.45 -11.09
N LEU A 337 -0.31 -9.82 -12.19
CA LEU A 337 0.36 -10.46 -13.33
C LEU A 337 1.33 -9.50 -14.02
N MET A 338 0.98 -8.22 -14.15
CA MET A 338 1.91 -7.19 -14.66
C MET A 338 3.10 -7.00 -13.71
N ALA A 339 2.88 -6.89 -12.39
CA ALA A 339 3.93 -6.71 -11.40
C ALA A 339 4.96 -7.86 -11.40
N LYS A 340 4.48 -9.10 -11.55
CA LYS A 340 5.34 -10.30 -11.63
C LYS A 340 6.20 -10.35 -12.89
N ARG A 341 5.73 -9.74 -13.99
CA ARG A 341 6.42 -9.74 -15.29
C ARG A 341 7.32 -8.52 -15.49
N ASP A 342 6.96 -7.37 -14.92
CA ASP A 342 7.69 -6.11 -15.14
C ASP A 342 9.05 -6.13 -14.45
N THR A 343 10.08 -5.65 -15.14
CA THR A 343 11.46 -5.55 -14.66
C THR A 343 11.81 -4.15 -14.16
N ASP A 344 11.02 -3.13 -14.50
CA ASP A 344 11.19 -1.76 -14.02
C ASP A 344 10.69 -1.67 -12.56
N PRO A 345 11.57 -1.34 -11.58
CA PRO A 345 11.19 -1.26 -10.18
C PRO A 345 10.04 -0.29 -9.90
N ARG A 346 9.97 0.84 -10.63
CA ARG A 346 8.94 1.87 -10.41
C ARG A 346 7.58 1.40 -10.90
N LYS A 347 7.53 0.75 -12.07
CA LYS A 347 6.28 0.18 -12.59
C LYS A 347 5.80 -0.99 -11.75
N ARG A 348 6.72 -1.88 -11.35
CA ARG A 348 6.42 -2.99 -10.44
C ARG A 348 5.81 -2.49 -9.13
N LEU A 349 6.40 -1.46 -8.51
CA LEU A 349 5.86 -0.82 -7.31
C LEU A 349 4.43 -0.29 -7.55
N ALA A 350 4.21 0.43 -8.67
CA ALA A 350 2.89 0.95 -9.01
C ALA A 350 1.85 -0.16 -9.22
N HIS A 351 2.22 -1.27 -9.85
CA HIS A 351 1.35 -2.42 -10.04
C HIS A 351 1.00 -3.11 -8.71
N TRP A 352 1.96 -3.34 -7.81
CA TRP A 352 1.67 -3.91 -6.49
C TRP A 352 0.81 -2.99 -5.62
N LYS A 353 1.03 -1.68 -5.71
CA LYS A 353 0.15 -0.69 -5.06
C LYS A 353 -1.28 -0.79 -5.60
N ALA A 354 -1.45 -0.87 -6.92
CA ALA A 354 -2.77 -1.03 -7.52
C ALA A 354 -3.45 -2.35 -7.11
N ALA A 355 -2.70 -3.45 -7.01
CA ALA A 355 -3.21 -4.75 -6.58
C ALA A 355 -3.72 -4.71 -5.13
N THR A 356 -2.91 -4.17 -4.20
CA THR A 356 -3.26 -4.04 -2.77
C THR A 356 -4.46 -3.13 -2.53
N GLU A 357 -4.62 -2.05 -3.32
CA GLU A 357 -5.81 -1.19 -3.27
C GLU A 357 -7.12 -1.92 -3.65
N ARG A 358 -7.04 -2.89 -4.56
CA ARG A 358 -8.21 -3.61 -5.10
C ARG A 358 -8.56 -4.85 -4.29
N ASN A 359 -7.55 -5.52 -3.75
CA ASN A 359 -7.73 -6.68 -2.90
C ASN A 359 -6.82 -6.55 -1.67
N PRO A 360 -7.21 -5.70 -0.69
CA PRO A 360 -6.43 -5.48 0.52
C PRO A 360 -6.44 -6.68 1.48
N ARG A 361 -7.21 -7.73 1.17
CA ARG A 361 -7.32 -8.95 1.98
C ARG A 361 -6.25 -9.98 1.63
N GLU A 362 -5.45 -9.76 0.59
CA GLU A 362 -4.44 -10.71 0.12
C GLU A 362 -3.06 -10.37 0.72
N PRO A 363 -2.57 -11.14 1.72
CA PRO A 363 -1.33 -10.80 2.45
C PRO A 363 -0.11 -10.84 1.54
N SER A 364 -0.09 -11.76 0.57
CA SER A 364 1.04 -11.91 -0.36
C SER A 364 1.28 -10.65 -1.20
N TYR A 365 0.24 -9.85 -1.48
CA TYR A 365 0.38 -8.59 -2.21
C TYR A 365 1.03 -7.51 -1.35
N TRP A 366 0.67 -7.45 -0.06
CA TRP A 366 1.28 -6.54 0.89
C TRP A 366 2.74 -6.85 1.12
N GLN A 367 3.10 -8.12 1.22
CA GLN A 367 4.49 -8.56 1.26
C GLN A 367 5.24 -8.10 0.00
N ALA A 368 4.72 -8.39 -1.19
CA ALA A 368 5.40 -8.00 -2.43
C ALA A 368 5.54 -6.48 -2.58
N LEU A 369 4.55 -5.70 -2.12
CA LEU A 369 4.61 -4.24 -2.06
C LEU A 369 5.68 -3.76 -1.07
N ALA A 370 5.75 -4.37 0.12
CA ALA A 370 6.75 -4.03 1.13
C ALA A 370 8.18 -4.34 0.63
N ASP A 371 8.37 -5.46 -0.05
CA ASP A 371 9.64 -5.84 -0.67
C ASP A 371 10.07 -4.81 -1.74
N CYS A 372 9.12 -4.30 -2.53
CA CYS A 372 9.41 -3.19 -3.47
C CYS A 372 9.81 -1.90 -2.75
N TYR A 373 9.18 -1.55 -1.63
CA TYR A 373 9.57 -0.38 -0.84
C TYR A 373 10.95 -0.55 -0.18
N LEU A 374 11.27 -1.75 0.30
CA LEU A 374 12.61 -2.05 0.85
C LEU A 374 13.69 -1.95 -0.22
N ALA A 375 13.41 -2.43 -1.43
CA ALA A 375 14.33 -2.29 -2.57
C ALA A 375 14.58 -0.83 -2.98
N ASP A 376 13.63 0.07 -2.71
CA ASP A 376 13.74 1.52 -2.94
C ASP A 376 14.21 2.28 -1.68
N HIS A 377 14.64 1.57 -0.62
CA HIS A 377 15.03 2.12 0.69
C HIS A 377 13.96 2.98 1.37
N ASN A 378 12.69 2.80 1.00
CA ASN A 378 11.55 3.47 1.63
C ASN A 378 11.03 2.66 2.82
N TYR A 379 11.83 2.64 3.89
CA TYR A 379 11.54 1.88 5.11
C TYR A 379 10.21 2.25 5.77
N SER A 380 9.80 3.52 5.67
CA SER A 380 8.55 3.99 6.27
C SER A 380 7.30 3.37 5.62
N GLU A 381 7.27 3.31 4.28
CA GLU A 381 6.16 2.70 3.55
C GLU A 381 6.24 1.17 3.59
N ALA A 382 7.44 0.60 3.61
CA ALA A 382 7.61 -0.84 3.86
C ALA A 382 6.97 -1.25 5.20
N ALA A 383 7.21 -0.49 6.28
CA ALA A 383 6.64 -0.79 7.59
C ALA A 383 5.10 -0.73 7.61
N LYS A 384 4.52 0.22 6.86
CA LYS A 384 3.06 0.30 6.67
C LYS A 384 2.54 -0.90 5.89
N ALA A 385 3.17 -1.25 4.78
CA ALA A 385 2.76 -2.39 3.96
C ALA A 385 2.81 -3.71 4.75
N TRP A 386 3.87 -3.96 5.54
CA TRP A 386 3.92 -5.14 6.39
C TRP A 386 2.85 -5.16 7.48
N LYS A 387 2.47 -3.99 8.02
CA LYS A 387 1.38 -3.89 8.99
C LYS A 387 0.03 -4.28 8.38
N GLU A 388 -0.27 -3.79 7.18
CA GLU A 388 -1.49 -4.15 6.45
C GLU A 388 -1.48 -5.65 6.05
N GLY A 389 -0.30 -6.17 5.70
CA GLY A 389 -0.08 -7.60 5.49
C GLY A 389 -0.39 -8.44 6.75
N GLU A 390 0.19 -8.06 7.89
CA GLU A 390 -0.07 -8.69 9.19
C GLU A 390 -1.57 -8.73 9.52
N GLN A 391 -2.29 -7.63 9.26
CA GLN A 391 -3.73 -7.53 9.49
C GLN A 391 -4.56 -8.40 8.55
N SER A 392 -4.16 -8.52 7.28
CA SER A 392 -4.87 -9.33 6.28
C SER A 392 -4.60 -10.84 6.40
N ALA A 393 -3.50 -11.24 7.03
CA ALA A 393 -3.12 -12.64 7.18
C ALA A 393 -4.10 -13.43 8.07
N ILE A 394 -4.63 -14.53 7.54
CA ILE A 394 -5.51 -15.47 8.27
C ILE A 394 -4.73 -16.55 9.00
N ASP A 395 -3.61 -17.01 8.43
CA ASP A 395 -2.73 -18.00 9.04
C ASP A 395 -1.90 -17.35 10.17
N PRO A 396 -1.97 -17.85 11.41
CA PRO A 396 -1.16 -17.35 12.51
C PRO A 396 0.35 -17.38 12.22
N ALA A 397 0.83 -18.40 11.49
CA ALA A 397 2.25 -18.50 11.16
C ALA A 397 2.66 -17.43 10.14
N GLU A 398 1.85 -17.20 9.11
CA GLU A 398 2.03 -16.09 8.16
C GLU A 398 2.00 -14.73 8.85
N ARG A 399 0.99 -14.48 9.70
CA ARG A 399 0.90 -13.24 10.49
C ARG A 399 2.15 -13.01 11.32
N GLN A 400 2.65 -14.05 11.99
CA GLN A 400 3.86 -13.95 12.79
C GLN A 400 5.10 -13.65 11.95
N ARG A 401 5.22 -14.23 10.75
CA ARG A 401 6.32 -13.90 9.82
C ARG A 401 6.26 -12.43 9.39
N MET A 402 5.08 -11.93 9.03
CA MET A 402 4.89 -10.53 8.62
C MET A 402 5.16 -9.56 9.78
N HIS A 403 4.74 -9.92 10.99
CA HIS A 403 5.07 -9.17 12.20
C HIS A 403 6.58 -9.08 12.43
N GLN A 404 7.30 -10.20 12.33
CA GLN A 404 8.77 -10.21 12.45
C GLN A 404 9.44 -9.37 11.37
N ALA A 405 8.98 -9.47 10.11
CA ALA A 405 9.47 -8.64 9.02
C ALA A 405 9.29 -7.14 9.33
N ARG A 406 8.09 -6.74 9.79
CA ARG A 406 7.80 -5.36 10.22
C ARG A 406 8.73 -4.88 11.33
N MET A 407 8.95 -5.70 12.36
CA MET A 407 9.81 -5.34 13.50
C MET A 407 11.28 -5.23 13.11
N SER A 408 11.73 -5.90 12.04
CA SER A 408 13.11 -5.83 11.55
C SER A 408 13.43 -4.56 10.76
N ILE A 409 12.43 -3.80 10.30
CA ILE A 409 12.63 -2.67 9.38
C ILE A 409 13.48 -1.56 9.98
N GLU A 410 13.26 -1.23 11.25
CA GLU A 410 14.02 -0.16 11.88
C GLU A 410 15.50 -0.52 11.98
N GLN A 411 15.81 -1.80 12.26
CA GLN A 411 17.19 -2.29 12.24
C GLN A 411 17.79 -2.18 10.83
N GLN A 412 17.07 -2.62 9.79
CA GLN A 412 17.52 -2.52 8.40
C GLN A 412 17.81 -1.06 7.99
N ARG A 413 16.96 -0.11 8.41
CA ARG A 413 17.16 1.32 8.18
C ARG A 413 18.46 1.82 8.82
N LEU A 414 18.66 1.49 10.10
CA LEU A 414 19.86 1.89 10.84
C LEU A 414 21.13 1.29 10.24
N ASP A 415 21.09 0.01 9.84
CA ASP A 415 22.22 -0.68 9.21
C ASP A 415 22.58 -0.05 7.86
N TYR A 416 21.58 0.31 7.05
CA TYR A 416 21.80 1.02 5.79
C TYR A 416 22.42 2.40 6.00
N GLU A 417 21.91 3.18 6.95
CA GLU A 417 22.47 4.50 7.29
C GLU A 417 23.90 4.41 7.81
N ALA A 418 24.22 3.39 8.60
CA ALA A 418 25.57 3.14 9.07
C ALA A 418 26.51 2.75 7.92
N ALA A 419 26.06 1.88 7.01
CA ALA A 419 26.84 1.46 5.84
C ALA A 419 27.10 2.61 4.88
N GLU A 420 26.11 3.47 4.60
CA GLU A 420 26.29 4.66 3.76
C GLU A 420 27.26 5.66 4.39
N LYS A 421 27.18 5.91 5.70
CA LYS A 421 28.15 6.74 6.41
C LYS A 421 29.57 6.18 6.32
N GLN A 422 29.72 4.86 6.44
CA GLN A 422 31.03 4.22 6.30
C GLN A 422 31.57 4.36 4.88
N ARG A 423 30.74 4.16 3.85
CA ARG A 423 31.14 4.35 2.45
C ARG A 423 31.64 5.76 2.17
N GLN A 424 30.90 6.76 2.64
CA GLN A 424 31.30 8.16 2.51
C GLN A 424 32.63 8.42 3.22
N ALA A 425 32.80 7.93 4.45
CA ALA A 425 34.05 8.09 5.19
C ALA A 425 35.24 7.42 4.49
N ASP A 426 35.04 6.25 3.88
CA ASP A 426 36.07 5.54 3.12
C ASP A 426 36.40 6.25 1.79
N GLU A 427 35.42 6.88 1.13
CA GLU A 427 35.63 7.74 -0.05
C GLU A 427 36.40 9.01 0.31
N ASP A 428 35.98 9.72 1.35
CA ASP A 428 36.64 10.94 1.85
C ASP A 428 38.09 10.65 2.28
N ALA A 429 38.33 9.51 2.95
CA ALA A 429 39.67 9.08 3.34
C ALA A 429 40.56 8.83 2.12
N ARG A 430 40.04 8.16 1.08
CA ARG A 430 40.77 7.93 -0.18
C ARG A 430 41.07 9.22 -0.92
N GLU A 431 40.13 10.17 -0.95
CA GLU A 431 40.38 11.50 -1.53
C GLU A 431 41.45 12.27 -0.74
N LEU A 432 41.37 12.23 0.59
CA LEU A 432 42.36 12.88 1.45
C LEU A 432 43.76 12.29 1.27
N GLU A 433 43.90 10.97 1.17
CA GLU A 433 45.17 10.32 0.88
C GLU A 433 45.72 10.72 -0.49
N LYS A 434 44.85 10.80 -1.52
CA LYS A 434 45.24 11.26 -2.85
C LYS A 434 45.71 12.71 -2.84
N LEU A 435 45.03 13.59 -2.10
CA LEU A 435 45.44 14.99 -1.94
C LEU A 435 46.78 15.11 -1.21
N LYS A 436 46.99 14.34 -0.13
CA LYS A 436 48.26 14.29 0.59
C LYS A 436 49.40 13.82 -0.32
N ALA A 437 49.19 12.75 -1.09
CA ALA A 437 50.19 12.22 -2.02
C ALA A 437 50.52 13.23 -3.13
N ASN A 438 49.51 13.93 -3.68
CA ASN A 438 49.72 14.99 -4.67
C ASN A 438 50.51 16.17 -4.08
N ALA A 439 50.17 16.61 -2.87
CA ALA A 439 50.88 17.69 -2.19
C ALA A 439 52.35 17.30 -1.92
N GLN A 440 52.60 16.06 -1.47
CA GLN A 440 53.96 15.54 -1.30
C GLN A 440 54.73 15.48 -2.62
N ALA A 441 54.10 15.01 -3.70
CA ALA A 441 54.71 14.98 -5.02
C ALA A 441 55.02 16.38 -5.55
N GLU A 442 54.14 17.36 -5.31
CA GLU A 442 54.38 18.77 -5.66
C GLU A 442 55.57 19.33 -4.88
N VAL A 443 55.63 19.11 -3.57
CA VAL A 443 56.78 19.51 -2.72
C VAL A 443 58.07 18.88 -3.25
N HIS A 444 58.10 17.57 -3.50
CA HIS A 444 59.28 16.90 -4.05
C HIS A 444 59.66 17.43 -5.44
N SER A 445 58.69 17.78 -6.28
CA SER A 445 58.95 18.39 -7.59
C SER A 445 59.58 19.78 -7.47
N LEU A 446 59.16 20.56 -6.47
CA LEU A 446 59.74 21.87 -6.17
C LEU A 446 61.16 21.69 -5.62
N GLU A 447 61.37 20.79 -4.65
CA GLU A 447 62.69 20.47 -4.09
C GLU A 447 63.68 20.03 -5.19
N ALA A 448 63.27 19.14 -6.10
CA ALA A 448 64.09 18.69 -7.21
C ALA A 448 64.47 19.83 -8.18
N LYS A 449 63.53 20.76 -8.45
CA LYS A 449 63.82 21.97 -9.24
C LYS A 449 64.87 22.86 -8.58
N TYR A 450 64.88 22.96 -7.25
CA TYR A 450 65.84 23.79 -6.51
C TYR A 450 67.19 23.11 -6.27
N ASN A 451 67.23 21.77 -6.14
CA ASN A 451 68.47 21.01 -5.87
C ASN A 451 69.24 20.60 -7.15
N GLY A 452 68.65 20.70 -8.34
CA GLY A 452 69.18 20.23 -9.63
C GLY A 452 70.30 21.04 -10.29
N GLY A 453 70.95 21.98 -9.59
CA GLY A 453 72.25 22.52 -10.03
C GLY A 453 72.20 23.60 -11.13
N ALA A 454 71.80 24.80 -10.74
CA ALA A 454 72.51 26.03 -11.09
C ALA A 454 72.39 26.97 -9.88
N PRO A 455 73.47 27.54 -9.33
CA PRO A 455 73.32 28.60 -8.35
C PRO A 455 72.49 29.69 -9.04
N PRO A 456 71.48 30.30 -8.38
CA PRO A 456 70.86 31.47 -8.96
C PRO A 456 72.01 32.43 -9.25
N LYS A 457 72.09 32.92 -10.49
CA LYS A 457 72.97 34.05 -10.80
C LYS A 457 72.67 35.09 -9.72
N SER A 458 73.70 35.39 -8.92
CA SER A 458 73.65 36.37 -7.85
C SER A 458 73.58 37.77 -8.47
N ASP A 459 72.46 38.06 -9.11
CA ASP A 459 72.08 39.36 -9.65
C ASP A 459 70.56 39.56 -9.51
N SER A 460 69.99 39.05 -8.42
CA SER A 460 68.83 39.69 -7.80
C SER A 460 68.85 39.42 -6.31
N LYS A 461 68.81 40.52 -5.55
CA LYS A 461 68.96 40.61 -4.10
C LYS A 461 68.20 39.48 -3.40
N ALA A 462 68.90 38.74 -2.53
CA ALA A 462 68.27 38.03 -1.43
C ALA A 462 67.24 38.97 -0.80
N VAL A 463 65.95 38.64 -0.91
CA VAL A 463 64.91 39.42 -0.28
C VAL A 463 65.03 39.13 1.22
N PRO A 464 65.29 40.14 2.06
CA PRO A 464 65.34 39.95 3.49
C PRO A 464 64.01 39.35 3.96
N TRP A 465 64.09 38.19 4.60
CA TRP A 465 63.06 37.71 5.50
C TRP A 465 62.74 38.84 6.49
N TRP A 466 61.62 39.51 6.24
CA TRP A 466 61.01 40.58 7.03
C TRP A 466 61.97 41.51 7.81
N ASP A 467 62.53 42.53 7.14
CA ASP A 467 62.84 43.81 7.78
C ASP A 467 61.58 44.69 7.71
N GLY A 468 60.60 44.40 8.59
CA GLY A 468 59.59 45.41 8.91
C GLY A 468 60.29 46.70 9.36
N PRO A 469 59.66 47.88 9.23
CA PRO A 469 60.29 49.12 9.66
C PRO A 469 60.80 48.93 11.10
N LYS A 470 62.07 49.27 11.37
CA LYS A 470 62.61 49.24 12.74
C LYS A 470 62.27 50.57 13.41
N PRO A 471 61.74 50.56 14.65
CA PRO A 471 61.49 51.79 15.37
C PRO A 471 62.81 52.55 15.54
N SER A 472 62.86 53.79 15.02
CA SER A 472 64.05 54.64 15.10
C SER A 472 64.02 55.59 16.29
N GLY A 473 62.85 55.77 16.92
CA GLY A 473 62.70 56.54 18.15
C GLY A 473 62.88 55.63 19.36
N LYS A 474 63.66 56.08 20.35
CA LYS A 474 63.74 55.47 21.68
C LYS A 474 63.40 56.51 22.74
N LEU A 475 62.61 56.12 23.73
CA LEU A 475 62.23 56.96 24.86
C LEU A 475 62.38 56.19 26.15
N LEU A 476 63.20 56.70 27.06
CA LEU A 476 63.30 56.22 28.43
C LEU A 476 62.56 57.21 29.35
N GLY A 477 61.68 56.71 30.21
CA GLY A 477 60.92 57.56 31.12
C GLY A 477 59.95 56.80 32.00
N ASN A 478 59.08 57.53 32.69
CA ASN A 478 58.03 56.97 33.54
C ASN A 478 56.68 57.02 32.82
N LEU A 479 56.01 55.87 32.69
CA LEU A 479 54.64 55.81 32.18
C LEU A 479 53.70 56.45 33.22
N LYS A 480 52.97 57.49 32.81
CA LYS A 480 52.06 58.24 33.69
C LYS A 480 50.59 57.95 33.43
N GLN A 481 50.21 57.76 32.17
CA GLN A 481 48.80 57.64 31.81
C GLN A 481 48.63 56.92 30.46
N VAL A 482 47.55 56.15 30.34
CA VAL A 482 47.12 55.49 29.11
C VAL A 482 45.69 55.95 28.80
N ASP A 483 45.51 56.69 27.73
CA ASP A 483 44.20 57.12 27.24
C ASP A 483 43.68 56.09 26.21
N CYS A 484 42.65 55.33 26.54
CA CYS A 484 42.03 54.40 25.60
C CYS A 484 41.05 55.14 24.68
N LEU A 485 41.29 55.08 23.37
CA LEU A 485 40.58 55.79 22.30
C LEU A 485 39.86 54.76 21.39
N GLY A 486 38.99 53.94 21.98
CA GLY A 486 38.31 52.85 21.29
C GLY A 486 39.25 51.67 21.06
N SER A 487 39.51 51.32 19.80
CA SER A 487 40.47 50.25 19.43
C SER A 487 41.94 50.68 19.46
N GLN A 488 42.21 51.96 19.75
CA GLN A 488 43.57 52.52 19.86
C GLN A 488 43.81 53.03 21.28
N ALA A 489 45.06 53.23 21.66
CA ALA A 489 45.40 53.89 22.92
C ALA A 489 46.47 54.96 22.71
N ARG A 490 46.51 55.98 23.57
CA ARG A 490 47.56 57.00 23.60
C ARG A 490 48.25 56.96 24.96
N ILE A 491 49.55 56.73 24.96
CA ILE A 491 50.34 56.65 26.18
C ILE A 491 51.10 57.96 26.43
N LEU A 492 51.14 58.39 27.68
CA LEU A 492 51.84 59.57 28.15
C LEU A 492 53.00 59.15 29.03
N VAL A 493 54.21 59.50 28.59
CA VAL A 493 55.46 59.10 29.24
C VAL A 493 56.21 60.36 29.60
N GLU A 494 56.54 60.51 30.88
CA GLU A 494 57.43 61.58 31.35
C GLU A 494 58.88 61.11 31.12
N GLY A 495 59.57 61.72 30.15
CA GLY A 495 60.99 61.44 29.91
C GLY A 495 61.87 61.98 31.04
N ASP A 496 63.14 61.54 31.09
CA ASP A 496 64.12 61.96 32.11
C ASP A 496 64.37 63.48 32.14
N ASN A 497 64.01 64.20 31.07
CA ASN A 497 64.05 65.66 30.99
C ASN A 497 62.77 66.36 31.54
N HIS A 498 61.92 65.62 32.26
CA HIS A 498 60.62 66.06 32.78
C HIS A 498 59.62 66.56 31.72
N LYS A 499 59.85 66.25 30.43
CA LYS A 499 58.88 66.55 29.36
C LYS A 499 57.96 65.35 29.14
N ILE A 500 56.67 65.64 29.02
CA ILE A 500 55.66 64.62 28.69
C ILE A 500 55.66 64.39 27.18
N VAL A 501 55.96 63.16 26.78
CA VAL A 501 55.89 62.68 25.40
C VAL A 501 54.64 61.83 25.25
N ARG A 502 53.87 62.07 24.18
CA ARG A 502 52.66 61.31 23.86
C ARG A 502 52.91 60.40 22.66
N LEU A 503 52.64 59.11 22.80
CA LEU A 503 52.80 58.11 21.74
C LEU A 503 51.48 57.38 21.49
N LEU A 504 51.24 56.99 20.24
CA LEU A 504 50.03 56.29 19.81
C LEU A 504 50.29 54.78 19.79
N VAL A 505 49.37 53.99 20.33
CA VAL A 505 49.26 52.55 20.15
C VAL A 505 48.07 52.33 19.19
N PRO A 506 48.33 52.17 17.88
CA PRO A 506 47.27 52.09 16.89
C PRO A 506 46.52 50.75 16.93
N ASP A 507 47.17 49.68 17.37
CA ASP A 507 46.61 48.35 17.58
C ASP A 507 47.34 47.67 18.75
N PRO A 508 46.67 47.42 19.90
CA PRO A 508 47.27 46.74 21.05
C PRO A 508 47.78 45.33 20.75
N GLY A 509 47.21 44.64 19.75
CA GLY A 509 47.64 43.29 19.36
C GLY A 509 48.96 43.25 18.59
N GLN A 510 49.47 44.41 18.15
CA GLN A 510 50.69 44.52 17.34
C GLN A 510 51.89 45.11 18.09
N ILE A 511 51.71 45.51 19.35
CA ILE A 511 52.82 45.99 20.18
C ILE A 511 53.43 44.84 20.98
N VAL A 512 54.75 44.86 21.10
CA VAL A 512 55.48 43.89 21.94
C VAL A 512 55.70 44.51 23.32
N ILE A 513 55.21 43.85 24.36
CA ILE A 513 55.43 44.25 25.76
C ILE A 513 56.37 43.25 26.42
N THR A 514 57.50 43.73 26.93
CA THR A 514 58.54 42.93 27.61
C THR A 514 58.90 43.53 28.98
N GLY A 515 59.56 42.77 29.84
CA GLY A 515 59.82 43.14 31.26
C GLY A 515 59.00 42.27 32.21
N GLY A 516 59.62 41.69 33.24
CA GLY A 516 59.14 40.48 33.92
C GLY A 516 57.78 40.56 34.64
N GLY A 517 56.82 39.71 34.22
CA GLY A 517 55.46 39.54 34.78
C GLY A 517 54.37 39.74 33.73
N GLU A 518 53.12 39.29 33.96
CA GLU A 518 51.99 39.67 33.08
C GLU A 518 51.68 41.17 33.25
N HIS A 519 52.00 41.98 32.24
CA HIS A 519 51.79 43.43 32.26
C HIS A 519 50.56 43.80 31.43
N ALA A 520 49.41 43.96 32.09
CA ALA A 520 48.21 44.51 31.47
C ALA A 520 48.19 46.04 31.62
N LEU A 521 48.22 46.76 30.49
CA LEU A 521 48.07 48.22 30.47
C LEU A 521 46.59 48.61 30.64
N GLY A 522 46.19 48.95 31.86
CA GLY A 522 44.84 49.47 32.14
C GLY A 522 44.66 50.89 31.59
N CYS A 523 43.44 51.29 31.25
CA CYS A 523 43.12 52.67 30.86
C CYS A 523 43.15 53.60 32.10
N GLY A 524 43.66 54.83 31.93
CA GLY A 524 43.75 55.85 32.97
C GLY A 524 45.16 56.10 33.49
N VAL A 525 45.25 56.85 34.59
CA VAL A 525 46.52 57.19 35.25
C VAL A 525 47.18 55.93 35.77
N GLN A 526 48.43 55.70 35.36
CA GLN A 526 49.23 54.55 35.77
C GLN A 526 50.04 54.90 37.02
N LYS A 527 50.35 53.87 37.83
CA LYS A 527 51.40 54.00 38.84
C LYS A 527 52.72 54.26 38.11
N ALA A 528 53.52 55.20 38.60
CA ALA A 528 54.77 55.59 37.94
C ALA A 528 55.70 54.36 37.82
N GLN A 529 55.83 53.85 36.61
CA GLN A 529 56.65 52.69 36.28
C GLN A 529 57.63 53.09 35.18
N ARG A 530 58.89 52.69 35.34
CA ARG A 530 59.96 53.02 34.41
C ARG A 530 59.84 52.14 33.17
N VAL A 531 59.87 52.76 31.99
CA VAL A 531 59.70 52.10 30.70
C VAL A 531 60.74 52.60 29.69
N SER A 532 61.20 51.68 28.85
CA SER A 532 61.95 51.95 27.62
C SER A 532 61.03 51.65 26.44
N ILE A 533 60.74 52.66 25.62
CA ILE A 533 59.79 52.54 24.51
C ILE A 533 60.52 52.78 23.19
N GLU A 534 60.42 51.81 22.30
CA GLU A 534 60.81 51.98 20.90
C GLU A 534 59.57 52.32 20.07
N TYR A 535 59.66 53.38 19.26
CA TYR A 535 58.53 53.89 18.48
C TYR A 535 58.94 54.34 17.07
N PHE A 536 57.98 54.33 16.16
CA PHE A 536 58.08 54.90 14.82
C PHE A 536 57.78 56.40 14.87
N PRO A 537 58.70 57.30 14.45
CA PRO A 537 58.48 58.75 14.43
C PRO A 537 57.45 59.20 13.39
N LYS A 538 56.17 58.87 13.62
CA LYS A 538 55.01 59.25 12.83
C LYS A 538 54.10 60.14 13.66
N ALA A 539 54.36 61.44 13.64
CA ALA A 539 53.57 62.38 14.41
C ALA A 539 52.12 62.43 13.90
N ASN A 540 51.15 62.38 14.81
CA ASN A 540 49.73 62.54 14.49
C ASN A 540 49.21 63.82 15.17
N ALA A 541 49.03 64.87 14.37
CA ALA A 541 48.58 66.17 14.88
C ALA A 541 47.20 66.12 15.52
N ARG A 542 46.29 65.27 15.03
CA ARG A 542 44.92 65.14 15.55
C ARG A 542 44.91 64.49 16.94
N LEU A 543 45.82 63.56 17.21
CA LEU A 543 45.93 62.85 18.49
C LEU A 543 47.04 63.43 19.39
N ALA A 544 47.74 64.47 18.93
CA ALA A 544 48.86 65.12 19.58
C ALA A 544 49.97 64.14 20.02
N THR A 545 50.26 63.13 19.18
CA THR A 545 51.32 62.13 19.42
C THR A 545 52.52 62.37 18.50
N VAL A 546 53.71 62.04 18.98
CA VAL A 546 54.97 62.22 18.23
C VAL A 546 55.39 60.97 17.44
N GLY A 547 54.71 59.84 17.67
CA GLY A 547 55.00 58.58 17.01
C GLY A 547 54.08 57.44 17.43
N GLU A 548 54.23 56.30 16.74
CA GLU A 548 53.51 55.05 16.97
C GLU A 548 54.40 54.06 17.72
N VAL A 549 53.92 53.49 18.82
CA VAL A 549 54.67 52.54 19.65
C VAL A 549 54.89 51.22 18.91
N ALA A 550 56.11 50.70 18.98
CA ALA A 550 56.45 49.37 18.48
C ALA A 550 56.65 48.39 19.66
N THR A 551 57.46 48.80 20.63
CA THR A 551 57.85 47.95 21.77
C THR A 551 57.82 48.77 23.06
N ILE A 552 57.30 48.19 24.13
CA ILE A 552 57.35 48.74 25.49
C ILE A 552 58.07 47.73 26.37
N GLU A 553 59.21 48.12 26.92
CA GLU A 553 59.96 47.33 27.88
C GLU A 553 59.84 47.97 29.27
N PHE A 554 59.26 47.24 30.22
CA PHE A 554 59.19 47.64 31.63
C PHE A 554 60.50 47.30 32.34
N GLN A 555 61.09 48.29 33.02
CA GLN A 555 62.33 48.14 33.78
C GLN A 555 62.12 47.80 35.25
#